data_AF-A0A178AVL2-F1
#
_entry.id   AF-A0A178AVL2-F1
#
_cell.length_a   1.000
_cell.length_b   1.000
_cell.length_c   1.000
_cell.angle_alpha   90.00
_cell.angle_beta   90.00
_cell.angle_gamma   90.00
#
_symmetry.space_group_name_H-M   'P 1'
#
loop_
_entity.id
_entity.type
_entity.pdbx_description
1 polymer ?
#
loop_
_entity_poly.entity_id
_entity_poly.type
_entity_poly.pdbx_seq_one_letter_code
_entity_poly.pdbx_strand_id
1 'polypeptide(L)'
;MAPRHHFATEIPQSIFEEEDIFYDTISAIPMATSTVPRDLSVRFIRRLGKLTAASIQMQEERSGASVEIVMSRNVGSPQPRIELDTKLKKFLASLRGLLELISQNRNGMCITILQAKEDLMDTILMFSFFNVEHVVDSLQRVFHDNENDYHELVTQVLGITAEKGSKVDTEVGDAIIKLEQLVGSYNKSPGELHTLIQLAAGMTKHITHIQDRLRFLLRRPKFSAELYQLICTLGFPERAHQTFVRTAQTSRSFRRIVLTTLPNPPSPTRTPIASSSTSPASSVLSVAQATIMPQEVKESPSQRQRPSHTSSSRDIGIYAIIRPYIAEDDRDVGIARLEPQVKQEVAQLAAAVLRSNLVPVTARIWHTFGFVTVNDVEEERHLAGLYAIVLKEAVDKQRIFQEIMRAVETDQLPQLFDRNGYFHFRQAFPRLEAFLGTNPAKRPTVWHLKHFLHDEDNMEPPAVLQRDYGFRYCRLREEVSRLKTIYAAILKEADIMDLHTACVYGRLVEFAAQKGIFVNPKDRRLMQNDYPASFIGFDNGVGLGAYRGTFFKRRL
;
A
#
# COMPACT_ATOMS: atom_id res chain seq x y z
N MET A 1 -38.85 0.03 13.94
CA MET A 1 -37.67 -0.36 13.14
C MET A 1 -38.17 -0.81 11.77
N ALA A 2 -37.80 -0.12 10.68
CA ALA A 2 -38.13 -0.59 9.33
C ALA A 2 -37.39 -1.91 9.07
N PRO A 3 -38.02 -2.92 8.45
CA PRO A 3 -37.35 -4.18 8.14
C PRO A 3 -36.13 -3.89 7.26
N ARG A 4 -34.93 -4.13 7.81
CA ARG A 4 -33.68 -4.08 7.04
C ARG A 4 -33.80 -5.12 5.94
N HIS A 5 -33.59 -4.73 4.68
CA HIS A 5 -33.53 -5.69 3.59
C HIS A 5 -32.43 -6.72 3.92
N HIS A 6 -32.80 -8.00 4.04
CA HIS A 6 -31.99 -9.12 4.53
C HIS A 6 -30.78 -9.50 3.65
N PHE A 7 -30.32 -8.63 2.75
CA PHE A 7 -29.11 -8.90 1.98
C PHE A 7 -27.82 -8.78 2.83
N ALA A 8 -27.92 -8.34 4.09
CA ALA A 8 -26.80 -8.18 5.02
C ALA A 8 -26.51 -9.43 5.89
N THR A 9 -27.17 -10.57 5.65
CA THR A 9 -26.87 -11.79 6.41
C THR A 9 -25.63 -12.47 5.82
N GLU A 10 -24.54 -12.42 6.59
CA GLU A 10 -23.32 -13.24 6.53
C GLU A 10 -22.99 -13.79 5.14
N ILE A 11 -22.06 -13.12 4.45
CA ILE A 11 -21.52 -13.51 3.14
C ILE A 11 -21.28 -15.03 3.14
N PRO A 12 -22.11 -15.83 2.44
CA PRO A 12 -21.89 -17.26 2.35
C PRO A 12 -20.54 -17.51 1.69
N GLN A 13 -19.78 -18.43 2.29
CA GLN A 13 -18.45 -18.82 1.87
C GLN A 13 -18.38 -19.15 0.36
N SER A 14 -17.32 -18.62 -0.29
CA SER A 14 -16.73 -19.09 -1.55
C SER A 14 -17.66 -19.30 -2.76
N ILE A 15 -18.32 -18.26 -3.26
CA ILE A 15 -19.01 -18.31 -4.58
C ILE A 15 -18.56 -17.14 -5.46
N PHE A 16 -17.25 -17.04 -5.69
CA PHE A 16 -16.78 -16.36 -6.89
C PHE A 16 -16.44 -17.44 -7.91
N GLU A 17 -17.32 -17.59 -8.89
CA GLU A 17 -16.91 -18.21 -10.15
C GLU A 17 -15.90 -17.25 -10.79
N GLU A 18 -14.74 -17.75 -11.20
CA GLU A 18 -13.64 -17.01 -11.86
C GLU A 18 -14.17 -16.09 -13.00
N GLU A 19 -15.31 -16.47 -13.56
CA GLU A 19 -16.05 -15.77 -14.60
C GLU A 19 -16.69 -14.43 -14.18
N ASP A 20 -16.84 -14.17 -12.89
CA ASP A 20 -17.45 -12.92 -12.43
C ASP A 20 -16.50 -11.72 -12.54
N ILE A 21 -15.20 -11.97 -12.82
CA ILE A 21 -14.15 -10.96 -12.91
C ILE A 21 -14.03 -10.38 -14.33
N PHE A 22 -14.66 -10.99 -15.34
CA PHE A 22 -14.57 -10.53 -16.72
C PHE A 22 -15.11 -9.10 -16.92
N TYR A 23 -14.31 -8.23 -17.53
CA TYR A 23 -14.70 -6.87 -17.87
C TYR A 23 -15.21 -6.80 -19.31
N ASP A 24 -16.46 -6.38 -19.47
CA ASP A 24 -17.11 -6.27 -20.78
C ASP A 24 -16.81 -4.91 -21.47
N THR A 25 -15.89 -4.08 -20.97
CA THR A 25 -15.61 -2.75 -21.53
C THR A 25 -14.76 -2.73 -22.80
N ILE A 26 -14.09 -3.83 -23.18
CA ILE A 26 -13.14 -3.84 -24.30
C ILE A 26 -13.70 -4.71 -25.44
N SER A 27 -13.61 -4.20 -26.67
CA SER A 27 -13.86 -4.96 -27.91
C SER A 27 -12.89 -6.14 -28.08
N ALA A 28 -11.86 -6.23 -27.24
CA ALA A 28 -10.92 -7.33 -27.18
C ALA A 28 -11.53 -8.47 -26.35
N ILE A 29 -11.49 -9.67 -26.92
CA ILE A 29 -11.83 -10.92 -26.23
C ILE A 29 -10.90 -11.01 -25.00
N PRO A 30 -11.44 -11.20 -23.78
CA PRO A 30 -10.62 -11.20 -22.57
C PRO A 30 -9.61 -12.36 -22.59
N MET A 31 -8.34 -12.05 -22.35
CA MET A 31 -7.27 -13.03 -22.14
C MET A 31 -7.37 -13.60 -20.72
N ALA A 32 -8.25 -14.56 -20.50
CA ALA A 32 -8.12 -15.49 -19.38
C ALA A 32 -8.29 -16.91 -19.92
N THR A 33 -7.63 -17.85 -19.26
CA THR A 33 -7.41 -19.28 -19.57
C THR A 33 -8.66 -20.13 -19.85
N SER A 34 -9.86 -19.55 -19.84
CA SER A 34 -11.09 -20.22 -20.27
C SER A 34 -11.15 -20.24 -21.80
N THR A 35 -10.92 -21.40 -22.38
CA THR A 35 -10.94 -21.66 -23.83
C THR A 35 -12.32 -21.50 -24.47
N VAL A 36 -13.38 -21.22 -23.70
CA VAL A 36 -14.74 -21.02 -24.21
C VAL A 36 -15.24 -19.64 -23.83
N PRO A 37 -15.23 -18.67 -24.77
CA PRO A 37 -15.92 -17.40 -24.58
C PRO A 37 -17.40 -17.68 -24.31
N ARG A 38 -17.84 -17.46 -23.07
CA ARG A 38 -19.26 -17.58 -22.76
C ARG A 38 -20.03 -16.43 -23.38
N ASP A 39 -21.25 -16.74 -23.80
CA ASP A 39 -22.17 -15.76 -24.37
C ASP A 39 -22.43 -14.62 -23.38
N LEU A 40 -22.46 -13.39 -23.89
CA LEU A 40 -22.73 -12.17 -23.14
C LEU A 40 -24.11 -12.24 -22.45
N SER A 41 -25.06 -12.95 -23.06
CA SER A 41 -26.36 -13.28 -22.50
C SER A 41 -26.26 -14.01 -21.15
N VAL A 42 -25.40 -15.02 -21.04
CA VAL A 42 -25.21 -15.83 -19.84
C VAL A 42 -24.61 -14.99 -18.72
N ARG A 43 -23.64 -14.12 -19.03
CA ARG A 43 -23.07 -13.17 -18.06
C ARG A 43 -24.11 -12.17 -17.57
N PHE A 44 -24.93 -11.64 -18.47
CA PHE A 44 -26.03 -10.74 -18.11
C PHE A 44 -26.98 -11.40 -17.11
N ILE A 45 -27.46 -12.60 -17.42
CA ILE A 45 -28.37 -13.40 -16.57
C ILE A 45 -27.76 -13.62 -15.18
N ARG A 46 -26.50 -14.07 -15.13
CA ARG A 46 -25.82 -14.37 -13.87
C ARG A 46 -25.62 -13.12 -13.02
N ARG A 47 -25.16 -12.01 -13.61
CA ARG A 47 -24.93 -10.75 -12.88
C ARG A 47 -26.24 -10.16 -12.38
N LEU A 48 -27.30 -10.19 -13.18
CA LEU A 48 -28.63 -9.80 -12.73
C LEU A 48 -29.11 -10.70 -11.59
N GLY A 49 -28.96 -12.02 -11.72
CA GLY A 49 -29.34 -12.98 -10.70
C GLY A 49 -28.61 -12.80 -9.38
N LYS A 50 -27.30 -12.53 -9.43
CA LYS A 50 -26.47 -12.24 -8.25
C LYS A 50 -26.86 -10.90 -7.61
N LEU A 51 -27.07 -9.86 -8.41
CA LEU A 51 -27.48 -8.54 -7.92
C LEU A 51 -28.84 -8.63 -7.20
N THR A 52 -29.79 -9.36 -7.78
CA THR A 52 -31.16 -9.47 -7.24
C THR A 52 -31.37 -10.63 -6.28
N ALA A 53 -30.39 -11.53 -6.11
CA ALA A 53 -30.54 -12.83 -5.44
C ALA A 53 -31.73 -13.65 -5.97
N ALA A 54 -31.85 -13.76 -7.30
CA ALA A 54 -32.92 -14.45 -7.98
C ALA A 54 -32.39 -15.36 -9.09
N SER A 55 -33.14 -16.42 -9.40
CA SER A 55 -32.92 -17.23 -10.59
C SER A 55 -33.49 -16.49 -11.80
N ILE A 56 -32.66 -16.30 -12.81
CA ILE A 56 -32.98 -15.54 -14.01
C ILE A 56 -32.93 -16.49 -15.20
N GLN A 57 -33.95 -16.46 -16.04
CA GLN A 57 -33.97 -17.09 -17.35
C GLN A 57 -34.21 -16.02 -18.39
N MET A 58 -33.53 -16.12 -19.54
CA MET A 58 -33.70 -15.18 -20.64
C MET A 58 -33.99 -15.96 -21.91
N GLN A 59 -35.06 -15.56 -22.59
CA GLN A 59 -35.47 -16.15 -23.85
C GLN A 59 -35.61 -15.03 -24.88
N GLU A 60 -34.83 -15.11 -25.96
CA GLU A 60 -34.99 -14.22 -27.09
C GLU A 60 -36.08 -14.74 -28.01
N GLU A 61 -36.98 -13.85 -28.44
CA GLU A 61 -37.99 -14.17 -29.44
C GLU A 61 -37.31 -14.54 -30.77
N ARG A 62 -37.87 -15.49 -31.53
CA ARG A 62 -37.30 -15.92 -32.83
C ARG A 62 -37.11 -14.77 -33.82
N SER A 63 -37.91 -13.69 -33.69
CA SER A 63 -37.80 -12.47 -34.49
C SER A 63 -36.57 -11.62 -34.15
N GLY A 64 -35.96 -11.82 -32.98
CA GLY A 64 -34.94 -10.95 -32.40
C GLY A 64 -35.45 -9.56 -32.02
N ALA A 65 -36.78 -9.36 -32.00
CA ALA A 65 -37.39 -8.06 -31.75
C ALA A 65 -37.58 -7.77 -30.26
N SER A 66 -37.69 -8.82 -29.44
CA SER A 66 -37.91 -8.72 -28.01
C SER A 66 -37.14 -9.79 -27.23
N VAL A 67 -36.88 -9.50 -25.97
CA VAL A 67 -36.33 -10.46 -25.00
C VAL A 67 -37.25 -10.58 -23.80
N GLU A 68 -37.59 -11.81 -23.44
CA GLU A 68 -38.31 -12.12 -22.20
C GLU A 68 -37.30 -12.53 -21.12
N ILE A 69 -37.32 -11.83 -19.99
CA ILE A 69 -36.52 -12.15 -18.82
C ILE A 69 -37.49 -12.59 -17.73
N VAL A 70 -37.40 -13.87 -17.37
CA VAL A 70 -38.21 -14.49 -16.33
C VAL A 70 -37.40 -14.56 -15.06
N MET A 71 -37.95 -14.02 -13.97
CA MET A 71 -37.31 -13.99 -12.66
C MET A 71 -38.11 -14.82 -11.65
N SER A 72 -37.43 -15.66 -10.89
CA SER A 72 -38.02 -16.44 -9.80
C SER A 72 -37.09 -16.48 -8.58
N ARG A 73 -37.66 -16.55 -7.37
CA ARG A 73 -36.85 -16.76 -6.15
C ARG A 73 -36.47 -18.23 -6.04
N ASN A 74 -35.28 -18.49 -5.50
CA ASN A 74 -34.91 -19.84 -5.11
C ASN A 74 -35.82 -20.31 -3.98
N VAL A 75 -36.23 -21.58 -4.03
CA VAL A 75 -37.02 -22.22 -2.97
C VAL A 75 -36.23 -22.12 -1.66
N GLY A 76 -36.86 -21.57 -0.62
CA GLY A 76 -36.22 -21.37 0.69
C GLY A 76 -35.41 -20.08 0.85
N SER A 77 -35.43 -19.17 -0.14
CA SER A 77 -34.84 -17.84 0.03
C SER A 77 -35.52 -17.08 1.19
N PRO A 78 -34.76 -16.47 2.11
CA PRO A 78 -35.33 -15.63 3.18
C PRO A 78 -35.89 -14.30 2.66
N GLN A 79 -35.74 -14.01 1.36
CA GLN A 79 -36.20 -12.76 0.77
C GLN A 79 -37.71 -12.76 0.52
N PRO A 80 -38.36 -11.58 0.57
CA PRO A 80 -39.75 -11.46 0.19
C PRO A 80 -39.98 -12.02 -1.21
N ARG A 81 -41.19 -12.56 -1.43
CA ARG A 81 -41.68 -12.89 -2.77
C ARG A 81 -41.51 -11.67 -3.67
N ILE A 82 -41.12 -11.88 -4.93
CA ILE A 82 -40.82 -10.77 -5.85
C ILE A 82 -42.05 -9.86 -6.03
N GLU A 83 -43.27 -10.42 -5.94
CA GLU A 83 -44.51 -9.64 -6.02
C GLU A 83 -44.67 -8.66 -4.86
N LEU A 84 -44.04 -8.90 -3.73
CA LEU A 84 -44.13 -8.08 -2.51
C LEU A 84 -42.91 -7.15 -2.35
N ASP A 85 -41.84 -7.36 -3.10
CA ASP A 85 -40.62 -6.56 -3.04
C ASP A 85 -40.74 -5.29 -3.91
N THR A 86 -41.27 -4.23 -3.32
CA THR A 86 -41.49 -2.94 -4.00
C THR A 86 -40.19 -2.30 -4.49
N LYS A 87 -39.08 -2.49 -3.75
CA LYS A 87 -37.77 -1.97 -4.14
C LYS A 87 -37.24 -2.69 -5.37
N LEU A 88 -37.30 -4.03 -5.37
CA LEU A 88 -36.92 -4.83 -6.53
C LEU A 88 -37.76 -4.50 -7.76
N LYS A 89 -39.09 -4.36 -7.62
CA LYS A 89 -39.97 -3.95 -8.71
C LYS A 89 -39.58 -2.59 -9.30
N LYS A 90 -39.30 -1.59 -8.46
CA LYS A 90 -38.84 -0.27 -8.90
C LYS A 90 -37.50 -0.34 -9.62
N PHE A 91 -36.55 -1.11 -9.08
CA PHE A 91 -35.25 -1.36 -9.70
C PHE A 91 -35.41 -1.99 -11.09
N LEU A 92 -36.20 -3.07 -11.21
CA LEU A 92 -36.44 -3.77 -12.47
C LEU A 92 -37.14 -2.91 -13.52
N ALA A 93 -38.12 -2.09 -13.12
CA ALA A 93 -38.77 -1.15 -14.04
C ALA A 93 -37.80 -0.09 -14.57
N SER A 94 -36.93 0.45 -13.71
CA SER A 94 -35.92 1.44 -14.09
C SER A 94 -34.85 0.82 -14.99
N LEU A 95 -34.33 -0.34 -14.60
CA LEU A 95 -33.38 -1.14 -15.38
C LEU A 95 -33.92 -1.41 -16.78
N ARG A 96 -35.18 -1.86 -16.90
CA ARG A 96 -35.85 -2.10 -18.18
C ARG A 96 -35.83 -0.87 -19.07
N GLY A 97 -36.35 0.26 -18.58
CA GLY A 97 -36.47 1.49 -19.38
C GLY A 97 -35.11 2.01 -19.86
N LEU A 98 -34.09 1.94 -19.00
CA LEU A 98 -32.73 2.39 -19.34
C LEU A 98 -32.06 1.48 -20.36
N LEU A 99 -32.23 0.16 -20.26
CA LEU A 99 -31.68 -0.78 -21.24
C LEU A 99 -32.37 -0.68 -22.61
N GLU A 100 -33.69 -0.49 -22.64
CA GLU A 100 -34.43 -0.21 -23.87
C GLU A 100 -33.93 1.10 -24.51
N LEU A 101 -33.72 2.16 -23.72
CA LEU A 101 -33.20 3.45 -24.20
C LEU A 101 -31.77 3.33 -24.77
N ILE A 102 -30.88 2.62 -24.08
CA ILE A 102 -29.51 2.35 -24.54
C ILE A 102 -29.52 1.54 -25.85
N SER A 103 -30.36 0.52 -25.95
CA SER A 103 -30.40 -0.39 -27.10
C SER A 103 -30.99 0.24 -28.37
N GLN A 104 -31.88 1.23 -28.21
CA GLN A 104 -32.48 1.99 -29.30
C GLN A 104 -31.48 2.95 -29.96
N ASN A 105 -30.44 3.38 -29.22
CA ASN A 105 -29.54 4.45 -29.65
C ASN A 105 -28.08 4.00 -29.96
N ARG A 106 -27.87 2.74 -30.36
CA ARG A 106 -26.54 2.07 -30.47
C ARG A 106 -25.37 2.89 -31.03
N ASN A 107 -25.62 3.72 -32.05
CA ASN A 107 -24.57 4.39 -32.83
C ASN A 107 -24.50 5.90 -32.58
N GLY A 108 -25.35 6.45 -31.70
CA GLY A 108 -25.35 7.88 -31.43
C GLY A 108 -24.37 8.26 -30.32
N MET A 109 -23.51 9.26 -30.53
CA MET A 109 -22.93 10.03 -29.43
C MET A 109 -23.94 11.07 -28.92
N CYS A 110 -25.15 10.61 -28.60
CA CYS A 110 -26.19 11.50 -28.08
C CYS A 110 -26.03 11.62 -26.56
N ILE A 111 -26.09 12.86 -26.04
CA ILE A 111 -26.07 13.19 -24.61
C ILE A 111 -27.04 12.29 -23.83
N THR A 112 -28.19 11.96 -24.41
CA THR A 112 -29.21 11.07 -23.83
C THR A 112 -28.69 9.67 -23.50
N ILE A 113 -27.76 9.10 -24.27
CA ILE A 113 -27.21 7.76 -23.97
C ILE A 113 -26.23 7.81 -22.81
N LEU A 114 -25.39 8.86 -22.77
CA LEU A 114 -24.46 9.03 -21.67
C LEU A 114 -25.24 9.16 -20.35
N GLN A 115 -26.29 9.99 -20.35
CA GLN A 115 -27.21 10.10 -19.23
C GLN A 115 -27.86 8.75 -18.87
N ALA A 116 -28.36 7.99 -19.86
CA ALA A 116 -28.97 6.69 -19.59
C ALA A 116 -27.99 5.67 -18.98
N LYS A 117 -26.70 5.75 -19.33
CA LYS A 117 -25.65 4.91 -18.75
C LYS A 117 -25.33 5.32 -17.30
N GLU A 118 -25.30 6.62 -17.03
CA GLU A 118 -25.11 7.16 -15.68
C GLU A 118 -26.30 6.82 -14.78
N ASP A 119 -27.53 7.06 -15.24
CA ASP A 119 -28.77 6.73 -14.54
C ASP A 119 -28.87 5.21 -14.25
N LEU A 120 -28.32 4.37 -15.14
CA LEU A 120 -28.26 2.92 -14.94
C LEU A 120 -27.28 2.57 -13.81
N MET A 121 -26.13 3.24 -13.75
CA MET A 121 -25.19 3.04 -12.66
C MET A 121 -25.80 3.46 -11.33
N ASP A 122 -26.44 4.63 -11.28
CA ASP A 122 -27.13 5.12 -10.08
C ASP A 122 -28.24 4.16 -9.64
N THR A 123 -29.00 3.61 -10.59
CA THR A 123 -30.03 2.60 -10.32
C THR A 123 -29.44 1.34 -9.68
N ILE A 124 -28.29 0.86 -10.17
CA ILE A 124 -27.57 -0.30 -9.61
C ILE A 124 -27.01 0.03 -8.22
N LEU A 125 -26.40 1.21 -8.04
CA LEU A 125 -25.85 1.66 -6.77
C LEU A 125 -26.92 1.80 -5.69
N MET A 126 -28.04 2.46 -6.01
CA MET A 126 -29.15 2.63 -5.08
C MET A 126 -29.77 1.31 -4.64
N PHE A 127 -29.81 0.32 -5.55
CA PHE A 127 -30.31 -1.01 -5.21
C PHE A 127 -29.31 -1.82 -4.37
N SER A 128 -28.01 -1.69 -4.66
CA SER A 128 -26.94 -2.45 -3.98
C SER A 128 -26.34 -1.76 -2.75
N PHE A 129 -26.74 -0.51 -2.44
CA PHE A 129 -26.11 0.36 -1.43
C PHE A 129 -25.82 -0.35 -0.11
N PHE A 130 -26.82 -0.98 0.52
CA PHE A 130 -26.65 -1.66 1.81
C PHE A 130 -25.65 -2.82 1.76
N ASN A 131 -25.56 -3.51 0.63
CA ASN A 131 -24.62 -4.62 0.47
C ASN A 131 -23.20 -4.08 0.32
N VAL A 132 -23.03 -3.02 -0.47
CA VAL A 132 -21.72 -2.40 -0.64
C VAL A 132 -21.27 -1.75 0.66
N GLU A 133 -22.16 -1.08 1.40
CA GLU A 133 -21.86 -0.52 2.73
C GLU A 133 -21.35 -1.62 3.68
N HIS A 134 -22.03 -2.77 3.75
CA HIS A 134 -21.56 -3.90 4.55
C HIS A 134 -20.19 -4.45 4.09
N VAL A 135 -19.89 -4.43 2.79
CA VAL A 135 -18.58 -4.82 2.25
C VAL A 135 -17.50 -3.82 2.66
N VAL A 136 -17.79 -2.53 2.66
CA VAL A 136 -16.87 -1.49 3.14
C VAL A 136 -16.62 -1.64 4.65
N ASP A 137 -17.67 -1.85 5.45
CA ASP A 137 -17.52 -2.14 6.89
C ASP A 137 -16.67 -3.40 7.13
N SER A 138 -16.79 -4.41 6.25
CA SER A 138 -15.97 -5.63 6.30
C SER A 138 -14.52 -5.37 5.91
N LEU A 139 -14.25 -4.51 4.91
CA LEU A 139 -12.91 -4.07 4.56
C LEU A 139 -12.24 -3.33 5.72
N GLN A 140 -12.97 -2.41 6.38
CA GLN A 140 -12.48 -1.69 7.57
C GLN A 140 -12.06 -2.68 8.66
N ARG A 141 -12.90 -3.68 8.95
CA ARG A 141 -12.57 -4.74 9.92
C ARG A 141 -11.35 -5.55 9.51
N VAL A 142 -11.27 -5.96 8.24
CA VAL A 142 -10.13 -6.75 7.74
C VAL A 142 -8.82 -5.97 7.81
N PHE A 143 -8.81 -4.68 7.49
CA PHE A 143 -7.62 -3.84 7.66
C PHE A 143 -7.25 -3.66 9.14
N HIS A 144 -8.24 -3.46 10.01
CA HIS A 144 -8.02 -3.32 11.45
C HIS A 144 -7.47 -4.60 12.08
N ASP A 145 -8.07 -5.75 11.79
CA ASP A 145 -7.67 -7.06 12.33
C ASP A 145 -6.27 -7.48 11.87
N ASN A 146 -5.77 -6.91 10.75
CA ASN A 146 -4.46 -7.19 10.19
C ASN A 146 -3.56 -5.93 10.15
N GLU A 147 -3.74 -4.98 11.07
CA GLU A 147 -3.03 -3.68 11.08
C GLU A 147 -1.50 -3.84 11.04
N ASN A 148 -0.95 -4.82 11.76
CA ASN A 148 0.49 -5.08 11.79
C ASN A 148 1.02 -5.54 10.42
N ASP A 149 0.34 -6.49 9.78
CA ASP A 149 0.74 -7.00 8.46
C ASP A 149 0.55 -5.90 7.38
N TYR A 150 -0.48 -5.06 7.51
CA TYR A 150 -0.67 -3.88 6.66
C TYR A 150 0.42 -2.82 6.87
N HIS A 151 0.83 -2.56 8.11
CA HIS A 151 1.93 -1.62 8.38
C HIS A 151 3.26 -2.13 7.81
N GLU A 152 3.54 -3.42 7.95
CA GLU A 152 4.69 -4.05 7.31
C GLU A 152 4.65 -3.85 5.78
N LEU A 153 3.51 -4.11 5.14
CA LEU A 153 3.30 -3.82 3.72
C LEU A 153 3.65 -2.36 3.38
N VAL A 154 3.09 -1.39 4.11
CA VAL A 154 3.32 0.04 3.86
C VAL A 154 4.81 0.37 3.96
N THR A 155 5.49 -0.12 5.00
CA THR A 155 6.94 0.12 5.16
C THR A 155 7.76 -0.49 4.02
N GLN A 156 7.37 -1.67 3.51
CA GLN A 156 8.03 -2.33 2.38
C GLN A 156 7.79 -1.56 1.07
N VAL A 157 6.54 -1.16 0.80
CA VAL A 157 6.14 -0.43 -0.42
C VAL A 157 6.74 0.99 -0.46
N LEU A 158 6.95 1.62 0.71
CA LEU A 158 7.65 2.90 0.86
C LEU A 158 9.18 2.76 0.88
N GLY A 159 9.72 1.53 0.82
CA GLY A 159 11.16 1.30 0.76
C GLY A 159 11.91 1.49 2.09
N ILE A 160 11.20 1.60 3.22
CA ILE A 160 11.80 1.78 4.55
C ILE A 160 12.48 0.48 4.99
N THR A 161 11.85 -0.66 4.74
CA THR A 161 12.29 -2.00 5.18
C THR A 161 12.69 -2.91 4.02
N ALA A 162 12.72 -2.38 2.78
CA ALA A 162 12.99 -3.21 1.61
C ALA A 162 14.44 -3.75 1.64
N GLU A 163 14.58 -5.07 1.74
CA GLU A 163 15.88 -5.72 1.58
C GLU A 163 16.47 -5.37 0.21
N LYS A 164 17.77 -5.07 0.18
CA LYS A 164 18.49 -4.66 -1.02
C LYS A 164 18.36 -5.74 -2.11
N GLY A 165 17.56 -5.45 -3.15
CA GLY A 165 17.29 -6.37 -4.26
C GLY A 165 15.88 -7.01 -4.26
N SER A 166 15.06 -6.79 -3.23
CA SER A 166 13.65 -7.22 -3.23
C SER A 166 12.84 -6.37 -4.21
N LYS A 167 12.28 -7.01 -5.25
CA LYS A 167 11.27 -6.38 -6.11
C LYS A 167 9.92 -6.49 -5.40
N VAL A 168 9.61 -5.54 -4.52
CA VAL A 168 8.28 -5.41 -3.93
C VAL A 168 7.28 -5.11 -5.05
N ASP A 169 6.12 -5.75 -5.00
CA ASP A 169 5.04 -5.52 -5.95
C ASP A 169 4.36 -4.17 -5.69
N THR A 170 4.95 -3.11 -6.23
CA THR A 170 4.54 -1.73 -5.95
C THR A 170 3.18 -1.39 -6.52
N GLU A 171 2.82 -1.93 -7.69
CA GLU A 171 1.50 -1.70 -8.30
C GLU A 171 0.37 -2.21 -7.38
N VAL A 172 0.50 -3.43 -6.86
CA VAL A 172 -0.48 -4.00 -5.93
C VAL A 172 -0.42 -3.27 -4.59
N GLY A 173 0.78 -2.98 -4.09
CA GLY A 173 0.97 -2.24 -2.84
C GLY A 173 0.28 -0.87 -2.84
N ASP A 174 0.51 -0.06 -3.87
CA ASP A 174 -0.08 1.27 -4.01
C ASP A 174 -1.61 1.19 -4.10
N ALA A 175 -2.14 0.19 -4.82
CA ALA A 175 -3.58 -0.01 -4.94
C ALA A 175 -4.24 -0.40 -3.60
N ILE A 176 -3.58 -1.24 -2.78
CA ILE A 176 -4.05 -1.58 -1.43
C ILE A 176 -4.01 -0.34 -0.52
N ILE A 177 -2.93 0.43 -0.55
CA ILE A 177 -2.80 1.66 0.27
C ILE A 177 -3.91 2.64 -0.09
N LYS A 178 -4.16 2.86 -1.40
CA LYS A 178 -5.24 3.72 -1.86
C LYS A 178 -6.62 3.18 -1.45
N LEU A 179 -6.81 1.86 -1.50
CA LEU A 179 -8.07 1.23 -1.05
C LEU A 179 -8.29 1.44 0.44
N GLU A 180 -7.29 1.19 1.27
CA GLU A 180 -7.36 1.38 2.73
C GLU A 180 -7.66 2.84 3.09
N GLN A 181 -7.00 3.80 2.43
CA GLN A 181 -7.26 5.23 2.63
C GLN A 181 -8.72 5.60 2.33
N LEU A 182 -9.26 5.17 1.19
CA LEU A 182 -10.64 5.47 0.82
C LEU A 182 -11.65 4.76 1.73
N VAL A 183 -11.35 3.53 2.15
CA VAL A 183 -12.18 2.76 3.08
C VAL A 183 -12.18 3.41 4.48
N GLY A 184 -11.03 3.91 4.93
CA GLY A 184 -10.87 4.61 6.20
C GLY A 184 -11.51 6.00 6.24
N SER A 185 -11.57 6.70 5.09
CA SER A 185 -12.21 8.01 4.97
C SER A 185 -13.71 7.95 4.62
N TYR A 186 -14.25 6.75 4.35
CA TYR A 186 -15.62 6.60 3.85
C TYR A 186 -16.66 7.11 4.87
N ASN A 187 -17.42 8.12 4.46
CA ASN A 187 -18.42 8.81 5.30
C ASN A 187 -19.87 8.45 4.95
N LYS A 188 -20.09 7.37 4.19
CA LYS A 188 -21.41 6.93 3.70
C LYS A 188 -22.02 7.83 2.61
N SER A 189 -21.21 8.70 2.00
CA SER A 189 -21.60 9.43 0.79
C SER A 189 -21.68 8.49 -0.42
N PRO A 190 -22.75 8.58 -1.24
CA PRO A 190 -22.85 7.83 -2.49
C PRO A 190 -21.69 8.08 -3.47
N GLY A 191 -21.14 9.30 -3.50
CA GLY A 191 -20.01 9.64 -4.38
C GLY A 191 -18.69 8.97 -3.98
N GLU A 192 -18.42 8.87 -2.68
CA GLU A 192 -17.27 8.13 -2.15
C GLU A 192 -17.43 6.63 -2.38
N LEU A 193 -18.65 6.11 -2.20
CA LEU A 193 -18.98 4.72 -2.50
C LEU A 193 -18.72 4.39 -3.98
N HIS A 194 -19.12 5.27 -4.89
CA HIS A 194 -18.85 5.12 -6.32
C HIS A 194 -17.34 5.08 -6.60
N THR A 195 -16.56 5.96 -5.97
CA THR A 195 -15.10 5.98 -6.09
C THR A 195 -14.45 4.68 -5.61
N LEU A 196 -14.92 4.13 -4.49
CA LEU A 196 -14.49 2.84 -3.95
C LEU A 196 -14.79 1.68 -4.91
N ILE A 197 -16.00 1.65 -5.46
CA ILE A 197 -16.43 0.64 -6.43
C ILE A 197 -15.56 0.71 -7.70
N GLN A 198 -15.30 1.91 -8.21
CA GLN A 198 -14.44 2.11 -9.38
C GLN A 198 -13.00 1.68 -9.11
N LEU A 199 -12.43 2.01 -7.94
CA LEU A 199 -11.09 1.57 -7.57
C LEU A 199 -11.02 0.04 -7.51
N ALA A 200 -11.93 -0.60 -6.78
CA ALA A 200 -11.94 -2.05 -6.64
C ALA A 200 -12.15 -2.77 -7.98
N ALA A 201 -13.02 -2.21 -8.83
CA ALA A 201 -13.19 -2.71 -10.19
C ALA A 201 -11.91 -2.53 -11.02
N GLY A 202 -11.28 -1.36 -10.96
CA GLY A 202 -10.01 -1.07 -11.62
C GLY A 202 -8.90 -2.03 -11.21
N MET A 203 -8.79 -2.35 -9.91
CA MET A 203 -7.84 -3.33 -9.39
C MET A 203 -8.01 -4.68 -10.08
N THR A 204 -9.23 -5.22 -10.12
CA THR A 204 -9.48 -6.52 -10.77
C THR A 204 -9.38 -6.49 -12.30
N LYS A 205 -9.47 -5.31 -12.92
CA LYS A 205 -9.37 -5.13 -14.37
C LYS A 205 -7.92 -4.99 -14.85
N HIS A 206 -7.13 -4.20 -14.13
CA HIS A 206 -5.82 -3.74 -14.59
C HIS A 206 -4.67 -4.53 -13.98
N ILE A 207 -4.83 -5.03 -12.76
CA ILE A 207 -3.78 -5.76 -12.05
C ILE A 207 -3.93 -7.25 -12.38
N THR A 208 -3.11 -7.73 -13.32
CA THR A 208 -3.09 -9.16 -13.69
C THR A 208 -2.66 -10.02 -12.52
N HIS A 209 -3.31 -11.18 -12.33
CA HIS A 209 -3.01 -12.13 -11.25
C HIS A 209 -3.04 -11.50 -9.84
N ILE A 210 -3.91 -10.51 -9.62
CA ILE A 210 -3.99 -9.79 -8.35
C ILE A 210 -4.13 -10.71 -7.13
N GLN A 211 -4.85 -11.83 -7.22
CA GLN A 211 -4.99 -12.79 -6.11
C GLN A 211 -3.65 -13.39 -5.68
N ASP A 212 -2.85 -13.89 -6.64
CA ASP A 212 -1.54 -14.49 -6.37
C ASP A 212 -0.54 -13.44 -5.89
N ARG A 213 -0.61 -12.24 -6.49
CA ARG A 213 0.25 -11.12 -6.12
C ARG A 213 -0.06 -10.60 -4.72
N LEU A 214 -1.35 -10.50 -4.35
CA LEU A 214 -1.77 -10.19 -2.98
C LEU A 214 -1.26 -11.22 -1.97
N ARG A 215 -1.33 -12.51 -2.33
CA ARG A 215 -0.84 -13.60 -1.47
C ARG A 215 0.67 -13.51 -1.25
N PHE A 216 1.44 -13.20 -2.29
CA PHE A 216 2.88 -13.02 -2.19
C PHE A 216 3.26 -11.77 -1.39
N LEU A 217 2.59 -10.65 -1.68
CA LEU A 217 2.89 -9.35 -1.11
C LEU A 217 2.55 -9.28 0.39
N LEU A 218 1.38 -9.79 0.80
CA LEU A 218 0.94 -9.75 2.19
C LEU A 218 1.52 -10.88 3.06
N ARG A 219 2.07 -11.94 2.45
CA ARG A 219 2.63 -13.13 3.13
C ARG A 219 1.68 -13.84 4.12
N ARG A 220 0.40 -13.47 4.11
CA ARG A 220 -0.67 -13.98 4.99
C ARG A 220 -1.81 -14.50 4.12
N PRO A 221 -1.90 -15.83 3.89
CA PRO A 221 -2.89 -16.40 2.98
C PRO A 221 -4.33 -16.01 3.34
N LYS A 222 -4.69 -16.02 4.62
CA LYS A 222 -6.04 -15.65 5.08
C LYS A 222 -6.38 -14.19 4.77
N PHE A 223 -5.53 -13.25 5.18
CA PHE A 223 -5.71 -11.82 4.91
C PHE A 223 -5.80 -11.55 3.42
N SER A 224 -4.89 -12.12 2.62
CA SER A 224 -4.89 -11.94 1.17
C SER A 224 -6.14 -12.47 0.49
N ALA A 225 -6.64 -13.64 0.89
CA ALA A 225 -7.84 -14.25 0.31
C ALA A 225 -9.10 -13.47 0.66
N GLU A 226 -9.22 -13.05 1.92
CA GLU A 226 -10.35 -12.26 2.41
C GLU A 226 -10.39 -10.87 1.76
N LEU A 227 -9.24 -10.18 1.72
CA LEU A 227 -9.12 -8.88 1.06
C LEU A 227 -9.46 -8.97 -0.43
N TYR A 228 -8.94 -9.98 -1.14
CA TYR A 228 -9.26 -10.20 -2.55
C TYR A 228 -10.76 -10.43 -2.77
N GLN A 229 -11.41 -11.24 -1.93
CA GLN A 229 -12.84 -11.49 -2.01
C GLN A 229 -13.65 -10.22 -1.82
N LEU A 230 -13.28 -9.38 -0.85
CA LEU A 230 -13.94 -8.11 -0.60
C LEU A 230 -13.73 -7.10 -1.75
N ILE A 231 -12.52 -7.03 -2.33
CA ILE A 231 -12.25 -6.23 -3.53
C ILE A 231 -13.14 -6.68 -4.69
N CYS A 232 -13.21 -7.99 -4.96
CA CYS A 232 -14.08 -8.54 -5.98
C CYS A 232 -15.56 -8.20 -5.72
N THR A 233 -16.02 -8.29 -4.48
CA THR A 233 -17.40 -7.96 -4.12
C THR A 233 -17.69 -6.47 -4.28
N LEU A 234 -16.76 -5.61 -3.86
CA LEU A 234 -16.87 -4.15 -3.96
C LEU A 234 -16.92 -3.69 -5.42
N GLY A 235 -16.11 -4.29 -6.31
CA GLY A 235 -16.09 -3.95 -7.74
C GLY A 235 -17.23 -4.56 -8.57
N PHE A 236 -18.09 -5.41 -7.99
CA PHE A 236 -19.15 -6.12 -8.72
C PHE A 236 -20.21 -5.20 -9.37
N PRO A 237 -20.71 -4.13 -8.72
CA PRO A 237 -21.73 -3.25 -9.32
C PRO A 237 -21.28 -2.63 -10.65
N GLU A 238 -20.02 -2.17 -10.72
CA GLU A 238 -19.42 -1.62 -11.94
C GLU A 238 -19.32 -2.69 -13.05
N ARG A 239 -18.94 -3.91 -12.71
CA ARG A 239 -18.91 -5.01 -13.69
C ARG A 239 -20.31 -5.36 -14.20
N ALA A 240 -21.32 -5.38 -13.33
CA ALA A 240 -22.71 -5.59 -13.73
C ALA A 240 -23.21 -4.49 -14.68
N HIS A 241 -22.95 -3.23 -14.34
CA HIS A 241 -23.24 -2.08 -15.19
C HIS A 241 -22.65 -2.25 -16.59
N GLN A 242 -21.35 -2.53 -16.69
CA GLN A 242 -20.67 -2.68 -17.98
C GLN A 242 -21.24 -3.82 -18.83
N THR A 243 -21.58 -4.96 -18.22
CA THR A 243 -22.27 -6.05 -18.92
C THR A 243 -23.62 -5.59 -19.42
N PHE A 244 -24.44 -4.97 -18.57
CA PHE A 244 -25.79 -4.56 -18.93
C PHE A 244 -25.78 -3.56 -20.09
N VAL A 245 -24.88 -2.57 -20.03
CA VAL A 245 -24.65 -1.61 -21.12
C VAL A 245 -24.24 -2.32 -22.40
N ARG A 246 -23.23 -3.20 -22.35
CA ARG A 246 -22.76 -3.91 -23.56
C ARG A 246 -23.86 -4.78 -24.15
N THR A 247 -24.58 -5.56 -23.34
CA THR A 247 -25.66 -6.45 -23.78
C THR A 247 -26.75 -5.66 -24.50
N ALA A 248 -27.17 -4.52 -23.93
CA ALA A 248 -28.18 -3.65 -24.55
C ALA A 248 -27.68 -3.05 -25.87
N GLN A 249 -26.41 -2.64 -25.95
CA GLN A 249 -25.83 -2.09 -27.17
C GLN A 249 -25.68 -3.15 -28.27
N THR A 250 -25.29 -4.38 -27.93
CA THR A 250 -25.00 -5.43 -28.92
C THR A 250 -26.26 -6.20 -29.35
N SER A 251 -27.17 -6.58 -28.44
CA SER A 251 -28.29 -7.46 -28.77
C SER A 251 -29.55 -6.71 -29.21
N ARG A 252 -30.05 -6.95 -30.43
CA ARG A 252 -31.23 -6.26 -31.01
C ARG A 252 -32.53 -6.52 -30.24
N SER A 253 -32.61 -7.66 -29.55
CA SER A 253 -33.76 -8.08 -28.75
C SER A 253 -34.03 -7.14 -27.56
N PHE A 254 -33.01 -6.42 -27.07
CA PHE A 254 -33.12 -5.47 -25.96
C PHE A 254 -33.88 -4.18 -26.31
N ARG A 255 -34.35 -4.00 -27.55
CA ARG A 255 -35.23 -2.88 -27.92
C ARG A 255 -36.58 -2.92 -27.20
N ARG A 256 -37.01 -4.12 -26.83
CA ARG A 256 -38.23 -4.38 -26.09
C ARG A 256 -37.97 -5.50 -25.10
N ILE A 257 -37.98 -5.17 -23.82
CA ILE A 257 -37.71 -6.11 -22.74
C ILE A 257 -39.03 -6.41 -22.05
N VAL A 258 -39.37 -7.69 -21.90
CA VAL A 258 -40.52 -8.14 -21.10
C VAL A 258 -39.98 -8.77 -19.83
N LEU A 259 -40.29 -8.16 -18.68
CA LEU A 259 -39.91 -8.69 -17.37
C LEU A 259 -41.11 -9.43 -16.76
N THR A 260 -40.98 -10.75 -16.60
CA THR A 260 -42.01 -11.61 -16.00
C THR A 260 -41.51 -12.11 -14.66
N THR A 261 -42.24 -11.83 -13.58
CA THR A 261 -41.92 -12.32 -12.23
C THR A 261 -42.79 -13.51 -11.91
N LEU A 262 -42.19 -14.67 -11.64
CA LEU A 262 -42.91 -15.87 -11.25
C LEU A 262 -42.89 -16.04 -9.72
N PRO A 263 -44.03 -16.38 -9.09
CA PRO A 263 -44.12 -16.58 -7.64
C PRO A 263 -43.36 -17.81 -7.17
N ASN A 264 -43.20 -18.81 -8.04
CA ASN A 264 -42.43 -20.02 -7.79
C ASN A 264 -41.53 -20.32 -8.99
N PRO A 265 -40.32 -20.87 -8.78
CA PRO A 265 -39.49 -21.32 -9.89
C PRO A 265 -40.23 -22.40 -10.68
N PRO A 266 -40.14 -22.39 -12.03
CA PRO A 266 -40.71 -23.46 -12.83
C PRO A 266 -40.12 -24.78 -12.34
N SER A 267 -40.99 -25.74 -11.99
CA SER A 267 -40.54 -27.08 -11.63
C SER A 267 -39.63 -27.57 -12.75
N PRO A 268 -38.40 -28.07 -12.46
CA PRO A 268 -37.48 -28.49 -13.49
C PRO A 268 -38.22 -29.48 -14.39
N THR A 269 -38.43 -29.08 -15.64
CA THR A 269 -39.15 -29.88 -16.61
C THR A 269 -38.34 -31.16 -16.77
N ARG A 270 -38.80 -32.26 -16.15
CA ARG A 270 -38.25 -33.59 -16.36
C ARG A 270 -38.38 -33.88 -17.84
N THR A 271 -37.29 -33.73 -18.58
CA THR A 271 -37.15 -34.30 -19.91
C THR A 271 -37.41 -35.80 -19.78
N PRO A 272 -38.28 -36.41 -20.62
CA PRO A 272 -38.47 -37.84 -20.61
C PRO A 272 -37.17 -38.49 -21.07
N ILE A 273 -36.42 -39.07 -20.14
CA ILE A 273 -35.28 -39.92 -20.46
C ILE A 273 -35.88 -41.21 -21.02
N ALA A 274 -35.58 -41.50 -22.28
CA ALA A 274 -35.88 -42.78 -22.91
C ALA A 274 -35.18 -43.89 -22.12
N SER A 275 -35.99 -44.81 -21.60
CA SER A 275 -35.59 -46.00 -20.87
C SER A 275 -34.97 -47.03 -21.82
N SER A 276 -33.69 -47.33 -21.62
CA SER A 276 -33.09 -48.61 -22.04
C SER A 276 -32.72 -49.41 -20.78
N SER A 277 -33.43 -50.51 -20.62
CA SER A 277 -33.29 -51.58 -19.65
C SER A 277 -31.94 -52.28 -19.68
N THR A 278 -31.36 -52.55 -18.49
CA THR A 278 -30.93 -53.91 -18.05
C THR A 278 -30.45 -53.88 -16.60
N SER A 279 -31.11 -54.67 -15.77
CA SER A 279 -30.75 -55.10 -14.39
C SER A 279 -29.70 -56.26 -14.45
N PRO A 280 -29.24 -56.93 -13.36
CA PRO A 280 -29.69 -56.83 -11.96
C PRO A 280 -28.61 -56.96 -10.84
N ALA A 281 -29.11 -56.68 -9.62
CA ALA A 281 -28.85 -57.34 -8.34
C ALA A 281 -27.45 -57.29 -7.67
N SER A 282 -27.42 -56.72 -6.46
CA SER A 282 -27.28 -57.53 -5.22
C SER A 282 -27.61 -56.70 -3.97
N SER A 283 -28.44 -57.32 -3.14
CA SER A 283 -28.91 -56.93 -1.82
C SER A 283 -27.98 -57.46 -0.72
N VAL A 284 -27.70 -56.69 0.35
CA VAL A 284 -27.69 -57.21 1.74
C VAL A 284 -28.00 -56.08 2.75
N LEU A 285 -29.01 -56.38 3.59
CA LEU A 285 -29.35 -55.99 4.97
C LEU A 285 -28.12 -55.67 5.88
N SER A 286 -28.14 -55.05 7.07
CA SER A 286 -29.13 -54.51 8.02
C SER A 286 -28.33 -53.94 9.22
N VAL A 287 -29.05 -53.35 10.17
CA VAL A 287 -28.80 -53.29 11.63
C VAL A 287 -28.39 -51.92 12.20
N ALA A 288 -29.28 -51.45 13.06
CA ALA A 288 -29.21 -50.31 13.96
C ALA A 288 -28.23 -50.52 15.12
N GLN A 289 -27.76 -49.43 15.75
CA GLN A 289 -27.80 -49.29 17.21
C GLN A 289 -27.47 -47.87 17.67
N ALA A 290 -28.01 -47.54 18.83
CA ALA A 290 -28.08 -46.22 19.44
C ALA A 290 -27.01 -46.00 20.51
N THR A 291 -26.88 -44.71 20.88
CA THR A 291 -26.50 -44.19 22.20
C THR A 291 -25.01 -44.24 22.57
N ILE A 292 -24.45 -43.07 22.94
CA ILE A 292 -23.76 -42.76 24.21
C ILE A 292 -23.15 -41.34 24.11
N MET A 293 -23.63 -40.44 24.98
CA MET A 293 -22.95 -39.22 25.46
C MET A 293 -21.92 -39.63 26.53
N PRO A 294 -20.83 -38.88 26.81
CA PRO A 294 -20.95 -37.70 27.70
C PRO A 294 -19.94 -36.54 27.48
N GLN A 295 -20.36 -35.35 27.97
CA GLN A 295 -19.64 -34.28 28.72
C GLN A 295 -18.17 -33.94 28.35
N GLU A 296 -17.64 -32.70 28.42
CA GLU A 296 -17.71 -31.69 29.48
C GLU A 296 -16.77 -30.49 29.12
N VAL A 297 -17.03 -29.30 29.70
CA VAL A 297 -16.13 -28.12 29.92
C VAL A 297 -15.49 -27.42 28.68
N LYS A 298 -15.24 -26.10 28.59
CA LYS A 298 -14.85 -25.11 29.62
C LYS A 298 -14.90 -23.66 29.06
N GLU A 299 -15.47 -22.79 29.89
CA GLU A 299 -15.09 -21.39 30.21
C GLU A 299 -14.37 -20.50 29.19
N SER A 300 -15.04 -19.38 28.88
CA SER A 300 -14.49 -18.14 28.32
C SER A 300 -13.66 -17.35 29.35
N PRO A 301 -12.59 -16.65 28.92
CA PRO A 301 -12.07 -15.52 29.68
C PRO A 301 -12.30 -14.17 28.98
N SER A 302 -12.94 -13.31 29.75
CA SER A 302 -13.11 -11.87 29.70
C SER A 302 -12.01 -11.06 29.01
N GLN A 303 -12.44 -10.18 28.11
CA GLN A 303 -11.67 -9.10 27.50
C GLN A 303 -11.14 -8.12 28.55
N ARG A 304 -9.80 -7.98 28.62
CA ARG A 304 -9.13 -6.78 29.16
C ARG A 304 -8.89 -5.83 28.00
N GLN A 305 -9.63 -4.72 27.98
CA GLN A 305 -9.33 -3.59 27.10
C GLN A 305 -8.08 -2.87 27.61
N ARG A 306 -7.09 -2.71 26.72
CA ARG A 306 -5.91 -1.86 26.90
C ARG A 306 -5.99 -0.78 25.81
N PRO A 307 -5.79 0.51 26.13
CA PRO A 307 -5.98 1.59 25.16
C PRO A 307 -4.89 1.55 24.10
N SER A 308 -5.30 1.46 22.83
CA SER A 308 -4.43 1.55 21.65
C SER A 308 -4.18 3.01 21.28
N HIS A 309 -2.90 3.37 21.19
CA HIS A 309 -2.44 4.63 20.64
C HIS A 309 -2.47 4.56 19.11
N THR A 310 -3.26 5.43 18.48
CA THR A 310 -3.43 5.55 17.03
C THR A 310 -2.20 6.20 16.38
N SER A 311 -1.51 5.45 15.51
CA SER A 311 -0.31 5.91 14.81
C SER A 311 -0.53 6.16 13.30
N SER A 312 -1.67 5.77 12.73
CA SER A 312 -1.94 5.83 11.27
C SER A 312 -2.22 7.24 10.70
N SER A 313 -2.50 8.24 11.54
CA SER A 313 -2.79 9.62 11.09
C SER A 313 -1.54 10.40 10.64
N ARG A 314 -0.33 9.98 11.00
CA ARG A 314 0.88 10.81 10.90
C ARG A 314 1.47 10.92 9.49
N ASP A 315 1.34 9.88 8.67
CA ASP A 315 1.99 9.81 7.35
C ASP A 315 1.20 10.53 6.25
N ILE A 316 -0.12 10.53 6.33
CA ILE A 316 -1.02 11.24 5.39
C ILE A 316 -0.76 12.75 5.39
N GLY A 317 -0.47 13.33 6.55
CA GLY A 317 -0.12 14.74 6.64
C GLY A 317 1.26 15.08 6.04
N ILE A 318 2.14 14.11 5.78
CA ILE A 318 3.54 14.42 5.38
C ILE A 318 3.50 14.97 3.98
N TYR A 319 2.82 14.23 3.10
CA TYR A 319 2.72 14.54 1.70
C TYR A 319 1.96 15.86 1.44
N ALA A 320 0.90 16.12 2.21
CA ALA A 320 0.12 17.35 2.10
C ALA A 320 0.96 18.63 2.34
N ILE A 321 1.92 18.57 3.27
CA ILE A 321 2.75 19.72 3.64
C ILE A 321 3.80 20.04 2.57
N ILE A 322 4.38 19.02 1.94
CA ILE A 322 5.43 19.17 0.93
C ILE A 322 4.90 19.31 -0.49
N ARG A 323 3.65 18.92 -0.75
CA ARG A 323 3.00 18.99 -2.08
C ARG A 323 3.19 20.33 -2.80
N PRO A 324 3.16 21.50 -2.13
CA PRO A 324 3.40 22.79 -2.80
C PRO A 324 4.84 23.00 -3.28
N TYR A 325 5.81 22.27 -2.73
CA TYR A 325 7.24 22.38 -3.07
C TYR A 325 7.64 21.44 -4.20
N ILE A 326 6.86 20.38 -4.43
CA ILE A 326 7.11 19.37 -5.45
C ILE A 326 6.49 19.81 -6.79
N ALA A 327 7.20 19.52 -7.90
CA ALA A 327 6.72 19.78 -9.26
C ALA A 327 5.46 18.94 -9.56
N GLU A 328 4.61 19.42 -10.47
CA GLU A 328 3.28 18.80 -10.68
C GLU A 328 3.37 17.33 -11.10
N ASP A 329 4.32 17.01 -11.98
CA ASP A 329 4.58 15.66 -12.49
C ASP A 329 4.99 14.67 -11.40
N ASP A 330 5.50 15.17 -10.27
CA ASP A 330 6.00 14.38 -9.15
C ASP A 330 5.02 14.29 -7.98
N ARG A 331 3.86 14.97 -8.05
CA ARG A 331 2.86 15.02 -6.96
C ARG A 331 2.12 13.70 -6.72
N ASP A 332 2.24 12.75 -7.63
CA ASP A 332 1.70 11.40 -7.47
C ASP A 332 2.83 10.37 -7.25
N VAL A 333 4.09 10.81 -7.33
CA VAL A 333 5.29 10.01 -7.09
C VAL A 333 5.64 10.17 -5.61
N GLY A 334 5.40 9.11 -4.82
CA GLY A 334 5.70 9.13 -3.37
C GLY A 334 7.13 9.57 -3.06
N ILE A 335 7.38 10.18 -1.89
CA ILE A 335 8.66 10.83 -1.53
C ILE A 335 9.89 9.92 -1.76
N ALA A 336 9.79 8.64 -1.40
CA ALA A 336 10.87 7.67 -1.54
C ALA A 336 11.15 7.26 -2.99
N ARG A 337 10.33 7.69 -3.95
CA ARG A 337 10.41 7.37 -5.38
C ARG A 337 10.76 8.57 -6.25
N LEU A 338 10.93 9.74 -5.64
CA LEU A 338 11.35 10.93 -6.36
C LEU A 338 12.75 10.69 -6.94
N GLU A 339 12.95 10.94 -8.22
CA GLU A 339 14.29 10.92 -8.83
C GLU A 339 14.69 12.35 -9.21
N PRO A 340 15.96 12.74 -9.03
CA PRO A 340 17.10 11.96 -8.51
C PRO A 340 17.09 11.82 -6.97
N GLN A 341 17.99 11.00 -6.41
CA GLN A 341 18.09 10.78 -4.96
C GLN A 341 18.10 12.07 -4.11
N VAL A 342 18.82 13.12 -4.55
CA VAL A 342 18.90 14.39 -3.80
C VAL A 342 17.51 15.01 -3.63
N LYS A 343 16.61 14.82 -4.60
CA LYS A 343 15.21 15.26 -4.52
C LYS A 343 14.45 14.57 -3.38
N GLN A 344 14.68 13.28 -3.18
CA GLN A 344 14.11 12.53 -2.04
C GLN A 344 14.63 13.10 -0.73
N GLU A 345 15.94 13.35 -0.64
CA GLU A 345 16.59 13.88 0.55
C GLU A 345 16.08 15.29 0.90
N VAL A 346 15.91 16.18 -0.08
CA VAL A 346 15.31 17.50 0.13
C VAL A 346 13.82 17.40 0.52
N ALA A 347 13.05 16.49 -0.08
CA ALA A 347 11.66 16.26 0.28
C ALA A 347 11.50 15.72 1.70
N GLN A 348 12.37 14.80 2.13
CA GLN A 348 12.41 14.29 3.50
C GLN A 348 12.80 15.39 4.51
N LEU A 349 13.78 16.23 4.16
CA LEU A 349 14.14 17.38 4.98
C LEU A 349 12.94 18.33 5.13
N ALA A 350 12.34 18.75 4.01
CA ALA A 350 11.19 19.66 4.01
C ALA A 350 10.03 19.10 4.83
N ALA A 351 9.73 17.82 4.68
CA ALA A 351 8.72 17.11 5.46
C ALA A 351 9.00 17.19 6.97
N ALA A 352 10.24 16.98 7.41
CA ALA A 352 10.61 17.03 8.82
C ALA A 352 10.54 18.46 9.38
N VAL A 353 11.22 19.41 8.72
CA VAL A 353 11.42 20.75 9.28
C VAL A 353 10.17 21.63 9.20
N LEU A 354 9.33 21.47 8.19
CA LEU A 354 8.08 22.25 8.07
C LEU A 354 7.05 21.87 9.15
N ARG A 355 7.15 20.67 9.69
CA ARG A 355 6.35 20.18 10.83
C ARG A 355 6.93 20.58 12.18
N SER A 356 8.08 21.25 12.20
CA SER A 356 8.85 21.48 13.42
C SER A 356 9.26 20.17 14.12
N ASN A 357 9.43 19.09 13.36
CA ASN A 357 9.95 17.82 13.87
C ASN A 357 11.49 17.81 13.80
N LEU A 358 12.12 17.08 14.72
CA LEU A 358 13.53 16.74 14.62
C LEU A 358 13.79 15.82 13.42
N VAL A 359 14.99 15.91 12.88
CA VAL A 359 15.39 15.06 11.76
C VAL A 359 15.77 13.69 12.32
N PRO A 360 15.20 12.58 11.84
CA PRO A 360 15.57 11.26 12.34
C PRO A 360 17.06 11.02 12.15
N VAL A 361 17.78 10.71 13.24
CA VAL A 361 19.22 10.44 13.20
C VAL A 361 19.53 9.33 12.20
N THR A 362 18.69 8.31 12.08
CA THR A 362 18.89 7.19 11.13
C THR A 362 18.79 7.61 9.66
N ALA A 363 18.25 8.80 9.35
CA ALA A 363 18.05 9.24 7.98
C ALA A 363 19.32 9.84 7.37
N ARG A 364 19.57 9.55 6.09
CA ARG A 364 20.73 10.09 5.35
C ARG A 364 20.78 11.62 5.32
N ILE A 365 19.62 12.26 5.39
CA ILE A 365 19.48 13.72 5.44
C ILE A 365 20.22 14.34 6.63
N TRP A 366 20.44 13.60 7.72
CA TRP A 366 21.21 14.08 8.87
C TRP A 366 22.67 14.37 8.50
N HIS A 367 23.27 13.51 7.66
CA HIS A 367 24.61 13.74 7.12
C HIS A 367 24.59 14.73 5.95
N THR A 368 23.67 14.59 4.99
CA THR A 368 23.61 15.46 3.80
C THR A 368 23.50 16.94 4.14
N PHE A 369 22.65 17.28 5.12
CA PHE A 369 22.35 18.66 5.50
C PHE A 369 23.15 19.17 6.71
N GLY A 370 24.16 18.42 7.14
CA GLY A 370 25.14 18.88 8.14
C GLY A 370 24.67 18.84 9.59
N PHE A 371 23.56 18.15 9.90
CA PHE A 371 23.14 17.94 11.29
C PHE A 371 24.18 17.17 12.11
N VAL A 372 25.02 16.35 11.47
CA VAL A 372 26.21 15.73 12.11
C VAL A 372 27.16 16.73 12.79
N THR A 373 27.13 18.01 12.40
CA THR A 373 27.99 19.05 12.98
C THR A 373 27.49 19.61 14.31
N VAL A 374 26.22 19.40 14.67
CA VAL A 374 25.60 19.93 15.90
C VAL A 374 25.98 19.10 17.12
N ASN A 375 26.13 19.73 18.29
CA ASN A 375 26.61 19.07 19.51
C ASN A 375 25.47 18.51 20.37
N ASP A 376 24.31 19.13 20.32
CA ASP A 376 23.15 18.77 21.13
C ASP A 376 21.83 18.98 20.38
N VAL A 377 20.75 18.60 21.05
CA VAL A 377 19.40 18.65 20.49
C VAL A 377 18.91 20.09 20.29
N GLU A 378 19.38 21.07 21.07
CA GLU A 378 18.97 22.47 20.90
C GLU A 378 19.63 23.07 19.65
N GLU A 379 20.93 22.82 19.44
CA GLU A 379 21.60 23.16 18.18
C GLU A 379 20.93 22.46 16.98
N GLU A 380 20.52 21.20 17.12
CA GLU A 380 19.77 20.49 16.07
C GLU A 380 18.45 21.19 15.75
N ARG A 381 17.68 21.60 16.77
CA ARG A 381 16.44 22.36 16.59
C ARG A 381 16.69 23.71 15.91
N HIS A 382 17.76 24.41 16.29
CA HIS A 382 18.11 25.68 15.66
C HIS A 382 18.47 25.49 14.18
N LEU A 383 19.21 24.44 13.83
CA LEU A 383 19.56 24.13 12.44
C LEU A 383 18.32 23.71 11.63
N ALA A 384 17.46 22.87 12.20
CA ALA A 384 16.17 22.52 11.58
C ALA A 384 15.30 23.77 11.38
N GLY A 385 15.31 24.68 12.35
CA GLY A 385 14.67 25.99 12.29
C GLY A 385 15.19 26.84 11.13
N LEU A 386 16.51 26.92 10.94
CA LEU A 386 17.12 27.64 9.82
C LEU A 386 16.59 27.10 8.47
N TYR A 387 16.62 25.78 8.26
CA TYR A 387 16.07 25.18 7.03
C TYR A 387 14.56 25.42 6.87
N ALA A 388 13.79 25.33 7.97
CA ALA A 388 12.36 25.60 7.94
C ALA A 388 12.04 27.05 7.55
N ILE A 389 12.80 28.02 8.06
CA ILE A 389 12.60 29.44 7.76
C ILE A 389 12.93 29.69 6.29
N VAL A 390 14.06 29.18 5.78
CA VAL A 390 14.42 29.28 4.34
C VAL A 390 13.29 28.75 3.44
N LEU A 391 12.69 27.61 3.79
CA LEU A 391 11.57 27.04 3.03
C LEU A 391 10.28 27.85 3.17
N LYS A 392 9.97 28.39 4.37
CA LYS A 392 8.72 29.10 4.66
C LYS A 392 8.70 30.53 4.11
N GLU A 393 9.83 31.24 4.14
CA GLU A 393 9.94 32.63 3.70
C GLU A 393 10.06 32.75 2.17
N ALA A 394 10.32 31.65 1.47
CA ALA A 394 10.36 31.64 0.02
C ALA A 394 8.99 31.95 -0.60
N VAL A 395 8.95 32.98 -1.45
CA VAL A 395 7.75 33.37 -2.21
C VAL A 395 7.33 32.24 -3.17
N ASP A 396 8.31 31.62 -3.82
CA ASP A 396 8.10 30.49 -4.73
C ASP A 396 8.65 29.20 -4.09
N LYS A 397 7.72 28.36 -3.64
CA LYS A 397 7.99 27.10 -2.95
C LYS A 397 8.68 26.07 -3.84
N GLN A 398 8.34 26.01 -5.13
CA GLN A 398 8.96 25.06 -6.05
C GLN A 398 10.38 25.51 -6.39
N ARG A 399 10.57 26.81 -6.58
CA ARG A 399 11.89 27.37 -6.86
C ARG A 399 12.86 27.17 -5.71
N ILE A 400 12.48 27.47 -4.46
CA ILE A 400 13.41 27.26 -3.32
C ILE A 400 13.76 25.79 -3.14
N PHE A 401 12.82 24.89 -3.41
CA PHE A 401 13.06 23.45 -3.34
C PHE A 401 14.13 23.03 -4.35
N GLN A 402 14.04 23.51 -5.60
CA GLN A 402 15.06 23.29 -6.63
C GLN A 402 16.39 23.95 -6.28
N GLU A 403 16.38 25.16 -5.70
CA GLU A 403 17.60 25.85 -5.29
C GLU A 403 18.34 25.10 -4.17
N ILE A 404 17.62 24.56 -3.17
CA ILE A 404 18.21 23.68 -2.14
C ILE A 404 18.80 22.43 -2.78
N MET A 405 18.05 21.77 -3.67
CA MET A 405 18.51 20.56 -4.35
C MET A 405 19.80 20.80 -5.13
N ARG A 406 19.84 21.89 -5.92
CA ARG A 406 21.04 22.29 -6.66
C ARG A 406 22.19 22.67 -5.74
N ALA A 407 21.91 23.34 -4.62
CA ALA A 407 22.93 23.71 -3.64
C ALA A 407 23.56 22.48 -2.98
N VAL A 408 22.79 21.42 -2.72
CA VAL A 408 23.31 20.14 -2.24
C VAL A 408 24.21 19.48 -3.29
N GLU A 409 23.77 19.43 -4.55
CA GLU A 409 24.54 18.80 -5.64
C GLU A 409 25.85 19.52 -5.97
N THR A 410 25.92 20.82 -5.72
CA THR A 410 27.07 21.67 -6.06
C THR A 410 27.92 22.07 -4.85
N ASP A 411 27.63 21.53 -3.66
CA ASP A 411 28.29 21.91 -2.40
C ASP A 411 28.18 23.42 -2.08
N GLN A 412 27.05 24.03 -2.46
CA GLN A 412 26.79 25.48 -2.33
C GLN A 412 25.71 25.85 -1.29
N LEU A 413 25.39 24.95 -0.35
CA LEU A 413 24.43 25.25 0.72
C LEU A 413 24.79 26.49 1.56
N PRO A 414 26.06 26.75 1.93
CA PRO A 414 26.44 27.99 2.62
C PRO A 414 26.06 29.24 1.83
N GLN A 415 26.32 29.25 0.52
CA GLN A 415 26.00 30.37 -0.36
C GLN A 415 24.50 30.54 -0.53
N LEU A 416 23.71 29.45 -0.46
CA LEU A 416 22.26 29.54 -0.43
C LEU A 416 21.78 30.27 0.82
N PHE A 417 22.34 29.98 2.00
CA PHE A 417 21.99 30.71 3.23
C PHE A 417 22.34 32.19 3.13
N ASP A 418 23.50 32.53 2.58
CA ASP A 418 23.92 33.92 2.39
C ASP A 418 22.96 34.70 1.48
N ARG A 419 22.54 34.10 0.36
CA ARG A 419 21.58 34.71 -0.57
C ARG A 419 20.20 34.94 0.04
N ASN A 420 19.83 34.12 1.02
CA ASN A 420 18.58 34.26 1.77
C ASN A 420 18.74 35.12 3.04
N GLY A 421 19.89 35.77 3.24
CA GLY A 421 20.10 36.72 4.34
C GLY A 421 20.51 36.08 5.67
N TYR A 422 20.82 34.78 5.71
CA TYR A 422 21.13 34.06 6.96
C TYR A 422 22.64 33.89 7.22
N PHE A 423 23.50 34.77 6.73
CA PHE A 423 24.96 34.66 6.85
C PHE A 423 25.49 34.50 8.30
N HIS A 424 24.70 34.94 9.29
CA HIS A 424 24.97 34.76 10.73
C HIS A 424 24.97 33.29 11.19
N PHE A 425 24.50 32.34 10.36
CA PHE A 425 24.53 30.92 10.71
C PHE A 425 25.92 30.42 11.09
N ARG A 426 26.99 31.06 10.59
CA ARG A 426 28.39 30.76 10.93
C ARG A 426 28.73 30.98 12.40
N GLN A 427 28.06 31.94 13.04
CA GLN A 427 28.23 32.21 14.47
C GLN A 427 27.52 31.14 15.31
N ALA A 428 26.33 30.72 14.87
CA ALA A 428 25.55 29.69 15.53
C ALA A 428 26.14 28.28 15.33
N PHE A 429 26.72 28.01 14.15
CA PHE A 429 27.25 26.70 13.76
C PHE A 429 28.65 26.83 13.14
N PRO A 430 29.71 27.00 13.95
CA PRO A 430 31.06 27.30 13.46
C PRO A 430 31.66 26.26 12.50
N ARG A 431 31.18 25.01 12.54
CA ARG A 431 31.68 23.89 11.72
C ARG A 431 30.84 23.60 10.49
N LEU A 432 29.64 24.18 10.42
CA LEU A 432 28.66 23.84 9.39
C LEU A 432 29.12 24.30 7.99
N GLU A 433 29.67 25.50 7.88
CA GLU A 433 30.18 26.01 6.60
C GLU A 433 31.30 25.13 6.05
N ALA A 434 32.29 24.80 6.88
CA ALA A 434 33.39 23.95 6.48
C ALA A 434 32.89 22.56 6.03
N PHE A 435 31.91 21.99 6.72
CA PHE A 435 31.32 20.71 6.35
C PHE A 435 30.55 20.78 5.02
N LEU A 436 29.60 21.72 4.90
CA LEU A 436 28.72 21.83 3.73
C LEU A 436 29.45 22.32 2.47
N GLY A 437 30.49 23.16 2.63
CA GLY A 437 31.31 23.66 1.53
C GLY A 437 32.43 22.70 1.10
N THR A 438 32.65 21.61 1.83
CA THR A 438 33.63 20.58 1.45
C THR A 438 32.98 19.53 0.57
N ASN A 439 33.61 19.23 -0.57
CA ASN A 439 33.18 18.18 -1.47
C ASN A 439 33.01 16.84 -0.71
N PRO A 440 31.93 16.06 -0.94
CA PRO A 440 31.64 14.84 -0.19
C PRO A 440 32.82 13.88 -0.15
N ALA A 441 33.56 13.70 -1.26
CA ALA A 441 34.70 12.79 -1.33
C ALA A 441 35.90 13.21 -0.46
N LYS A 442 35.93 14.48 -0.03
CA LYS A 442 36.97 15.07 0.82
C LYS A 442 36.48 15.31 2.26
N ARG A 443 35.23 14.96 2.58
CA ARG A 443 34.72 15.15 3.95
C ARG A 443 35.40 14.18 4.92
N PRO A 444 35.76 14.65 6.13
CA PRO A 444 36.29 13.78 7.17
C PRO A 444 35.32 12.65 7.53
N THR A 445 35.78 11.39 7.54
CA THR A 445 34.94 10.23 7.91
C THR A 445 34.58 10.19 9.38
N VAL A 446 35.16 11.07 10.20
CA VAL A 446 34.77 11.24 11.61
C VAL A 446 33.32 11.71 11.76
N TRP A 447 32.77 12.38 10.75
CA TRP A 447 31.35 12.78 10.73
C TRP A 447 30.43 11.56 10.60
N HIS A 448 30.81 10.58 9.76
CA HIS A 448 30.15 9.27 9.71
C HIS A 448 30.28 8.51 11.03
N LEU A 449 31.43 8.63 11.70
CA LEU A 449 31.61 8.01 13.02
C LEU A 449 30.65 8.62 14.03
N LYS A 450 30.60 9.95 14.13
CA LYS A 450 29.67 10.64 15.03
C LYS A 450 28.22 10.26 14.75
N HIS A 451 27.82 10.17 13.47
CA HIS A 451 26.50 9.70 13.05
C HIS A 451 26.21 8.29 13.51
N PHE A 452 27.11 7.35 13.25
CA PHE A 452 26.96 5.95 13.67
C PHE A 452 26.89 5.79 15.20
N LEU A 453 27.56 6.67 15.96
CA LEU A 453 27.50 6.66 17.43
C LEU A 453 26.16 7.17 17.98
N HIS A 454 25.49 8.10 17.29
CA HIS A 454 24.17 8.59 17.71
C HIS A 454 23.03 7.60 17.38
N ASP A 455 23.23 6.73 16.40
CA ASP A 455 22.31 5.66 16.06
C ASP A 455 22.62 4.42 16.92
N GLU A 456 22.14 4.39 18.18
CA GLU A 456 22.48 3.35 19.16
C GLU A 456 22.16 1.93 18.70
N ASP A 457 21.01 1.75 18.05
CA ASP A 457 20.48 0.46 17.59
C ASP A 457 21.25 -0.11 16.40
N ASN A 458 21.92 0.75 15.63
CA ASN A 458 22.66 0.33 14.46
C ASN A 458 24.00 -0.33 14.83
N MET A 459 24.11 -1.61 14.46
CA MET A 459 25.30 -2.44 14.66
C MET A 459 26.04 -2.74 13.35
N GLU A 460 25.64 -2.12 12.24
CA GLU A 460 26.24 -2.30 10.92
C GLU A 460 27.04 -1.06 10.52
N PRO A 461 28.36 -1.03 10.80
CA PRO A 461 29.19 0.12 10.51
C PRO A 461 29.34 0.33 8.99
N PRO A 462 29.21 1.57 8.48
CA PRO A 462 29.51 1.90 7.09
C PRO A 462 30.92 1.47 6.68
N ALA A 463 31.11 1.14 5.39
CA ALA A 463 32.38 0.69 4.85
C ALA A 463 33.56 1.64 5.15
N VAL A 464 33.31 2.96 5.15
CA VAL A 464 34.29 3.97 5.53
C VAL A 464 34.75 3.84 6.98
N LEU A 465 33.85 3.49 7.91
CA LEU A 465 34.21 3.29 9.32
C LEU A 465 34.93 1.97 9.55
N GLN A 466 34.61 0.94 8.78
CA GLN A 466 35.34 -0.32 8.78
C GLN A 466 36.80 -0.11 8.39
N ARG A 467 37.04 0.70 7.37
CA ARG A 467 38.38 1.08 6.86
C ARG A 467 39.14 1.97 7.85
N ASP A 468 38.50 3.05 8.31
CA ASP A 468 39.19 4.17 8.97
C ASP A 468 39.27 4.03 10.49
N TYR A 469 38.25 3.43 11.11
CA TYR A 469 38.09 3.37 12.56
C TYR A 469 38.15 1.95 13.11
N GLY A 470 38.56 0.99 12.29
CA GLY A 470 38.88 -0.37 12.71
C GLY A 470 37.70 -1.30 12.97
N PHE A 471 36.48 -0.85 12.64
CA PHE A 471 35.30 -1.70 12.72
C PHE A 471 35.42 -2.99 11.90
N ARG A 472 36.27 -3.04 10.85
CA ARG A 472 36.54 -4.28 10.09
C ARG A 472 37.01 -5.45 10.95
N TYR A 473 37.60 -5.18 12.12
CA TYR A 473 38.13 -6.20 13.02
C TYR A 473 37.10 -6.71 14.02
N CYS A 474 35.91 -6.09 14.08
CA CYS A 474 34.80 -6.58 14.88
C CYS A 474 34.17 -7.78 14.19
N ARG A 475 34.23 -8.95 14.84
CA ARG A 475 33.62 -10.20 14.36
C ARG A 475 32.22 -10.43 14.91
N LEU A 476 31.93 -9.80 16.05
CA LEU A 476 30.67 -9.94 16.78
C LEU A 476 30.06 -8.56 17.08
N ARG A 477 28.74 -8.51 17.28
CA ARG A 477 28.00 -7.28 17.59
C ARG A 477 28.46 -6.64 18.90
N GLU A 478 28.87 -7.47 19.86
CA GLU A 478 29.41 -7.02 21.14
C GLU A 478 30.73 -6.26 20.95
N GLU A 479 31.54 -6.61 19.94
CA GLU A 479 32.78 -5.89 19.63
C GLU A 479 32.49 -4.53 19.00
N VAL A 480 31.47 -4.45 18.15
CA VAL A 480 30.99 -3.18 17.58
C VAL A 480 30.50 -2.27 18.71
N SER A 481 29.66 -2.79 19.61
CA SER A 481 29.15 -2.05 20.77
C SER A 481 30.28 -1.53 21.67
N ARG A 482 31.29 -2.37 22.00
CA ARG A 482 32.45 -1.91 22.78
C ARG A 482 33.24 -0.81 22.06
N LEU A 483 33.46 -0.95 20.75
CA LEU A 483 34.18 0.04 19.98
C LEU A 483 33.40 1.36 19.87
N LYS A 484 32.06 1.31 19.74
CA LYS A 484 31.19 2.49 19.87
C LYS A 484 31.37 3.18 21.22
N THR A 485 31.38 2.42 22.32
CA THR A 485 31.60 2.96 23.67
C THR A 485 32.96 3.66 23.81
N ILE A 486 34.03 3.08 23.25
CA ILE A 486 35.36 3.71 23.26
C ILE A 486 35.33 5.04 22.50
N TYR A 487 34.83 5.06 21.27
CA TYR A 487 34.80 6.30 20.48
C TYR A 487 33.85 7.35 21.06
N ALA A 488 32.71 6.94 21.64
CA ALA A 488 31.82 7.86 22.35
C ALA A 488 32.51 8.49 23.57
N ALA A 489 33.32 7.72 24.31
CA ALA A 489 34.14 8.28 25.39
C ALA A 489 35.19 9.26 24.86
N ILE A 490 35.82 8.96 23.72
CA ILE A 490 36.81 9.87 23.09
C ILE A 490 36.17 11.20 22.72
N LEU A 491 34.99 11.18 22.11
CA LEU A 491 34.29 12.40 21.68
C LEU A 491 33.71 13.23 22.84
N LYS A 492 33.68 12.70 24.07
CA LYS A 492 33.37 13.48 25.27
C LYS A 492 34.56 14.31 25.76
N GLU A 493 35.77 13.82 25.55
CA GLU A 493 37.02 14.40 26.10
C GLU A 493 37.87 15.13 25.05
N ALA A 494 37.51 15.04 23.78
CA ALA A 494 38.34 15.50 22.68
C ALA A 494 37.54 16.15 21.55
N ASP A 495 38.23 17.03 20.81
CA ASP A 495 37.66 17.56 19.59
C ASP A 495 37.52 16.47 18.52
N ILE A 496 36.43 16.54 17.76
CA ILE A 496 36.16 15.58 16.69
C ILE A 496 37.24 15.61 15.59
N MET A 497 37.83 16.77 15.31
CA MET A 497 38.88 16.92 14.31
C MET A 497 40.24 16.42 14.81
N ASP A 498 40.48 16.43 16.11
CA ASP A 498 41.66 15.78 16.71
C ASP A 498 41.59 14.26 16.52
N LEU A 499 40.40 13.67 16.70
CA LEU A 499 40.18 12.24 16.43
C LEU A 499 40.35 11.91 14.94
N HIS A 500 39.87 12.76 14.04
CA HIS A 500 40.14 12.61 12.60
C HIS A 500 41.65 12.63 12.31
N THR A 501 42.39 13.55 12.93
CA THR A 501 43.84 13.65 12.78
C THR A 501 44.53 12.37 13.28
N ALA A 502 44.12 11.85 14.44
CA ALA A 502 44.63 10.58 14.96
C ALA A 502 44.34 9.41 14.00
N CYS A 503 43.17 9.37 13.38
CA CYS A 503 42.80 8.40 12.36
C CYS A 503 43.74 8.44 11.14
N VAL A 504 43.94 9.63 10.56
CA VAL A 504 44.78 9.84 9.37
C VAL A 504 46.23 9.42 9.62
N TYR A 505 46.73 9.56 10.85
CA TYR A 505 48.09 9.16 11.22
C TYR A 505 48.20 7.76 11.85
N GLY A 506 47.12 6.96 11.86
CA GLY A 506 47.13 5.61 12.42
C GLY A 506 47.40 5.55 13.93
N ARG A 507 47.10 6.63 14.67
CA ARG A 507 47.41 6.83 16.10
C ARG A 507 46.20 6.77 17.02
N LEU A 508 45.19 5.97 16.66
CA LEU A 508 43.90 5.91 17.37
C LEU A 508 44.03 5.40 18.81
N VAL A 509 44.89 4.40 19.03
CA VAL A 509 45.11 3.81 20.36
C VAL A 509 45.90 4.77 21.27
N GLU A 510 46.95 5.39 20.74
CA GLU A 510 47.72 6.40 21.48
C GLU A 510 46.85 7.60 21.84
N PHE A 511 46.01 8.05 20.90
CA PHE A 511 45.09 9.16 21.14
C PHE A 511 44.07 8.85 22.23
N ALA A 512 43.48 7.64 22.25
CA ALA A 512 42.59 7.21 23.33
C ALA A 512 43.30 7.24 24.69
N ALA A 513 44.54 6.73 24.75
CA ALA A 513 45.33 6.74 25.98
C ALA A 513 45.68 8.16 26.45
N GLN A 514 46.01 9.08 25.52
CA GLN A 514 46.27 10.50 25.83
C GLN A 514 45.06 11.20 26.43
N LYS A 515 43.85 10.80 26.04
CA LYS A 515 42.59 11.30 26.60
C LYS A 515 42.14 10.58 27.87
N GLY A 516 42.99 9.70 28.44
CA GLY A 516 42.71 8.98 29.67
C GLY A 516 41.72 7.82 29.51
N ILE A 517 41.43 7.39 28.28
CA ILE A 517 40.43 6.36 28.00
C ILE A 517 41.10 4.99 27.99
N PHE A 518 40.65 4.13 28.89
CA PHE A 518 41.19 2.78 29.01
C PHE A 518 40.72 1.89 27.86
N VAL A 519 41.64 1.52 26.97
CA VAL A 519 41.42 0.53 25.93
C VAL A 519 41.97 -0.82 26.40
N ASN A 520 41.08 -1.81 26.55
CA ASN A 520 41.48 -3.16 26.91
C ASN A 520 42.55 -3.68 25.92
N PRO A 521 43.66 -4.29 26.38
CA PRO A 521 44.67 -4.85 25.49
C PRO A 521 44.13 -5.76 24.39
N LYS A 522 43.03 -6.50 24.65
CA LYS A 522 42.37 -7.37 23.67
C LYS A 522 41.64 -6.60 22.57
N ASP A 523 41.17 -5.39 22.87
CA ASP A 523 40.41 -4.53 21.96
C ASP A 523 41.33 -3.56 21.19
N ARG A 524 42.63 -3.45 21.52
CA ARG A 524 43.59 -2.61 20.75
C ARG A 524 43.62 -2.94 19.25
N ARG A 525 43.46 -4.22 18.90
CA ARG A 525 43.36 -4.65 17.50
C ARG A 525 42.16 -4.05 16.77
N LEU A 526 41.09 -3.69 17.49
CA LEU A 526 39.85 -3.14 16.93
C LEU A 526 40.00 -1.68 16.50
N MET A 527 41.06 -1.00 16.92
CA MET A 527 41.33 0.41 16.59
C MET A 527 42.43 0.56 15.53
N GLN A 528 42.78 -0.52 14.82
CA GLN A 528 43.70 -0.48 13.69
C GLN A 528 42.96 -0.06 12.41
N ASN A 529 43.66 0.64 11.51
CA ASN A 529 43.11 1.04 10.20
C ASN A 529 44.13 0.73 9.09
N ASP A 530 43.87 1.20 7.87
CA ASP A 530 44.70 0.93 6.69
C ASP A 530 45.97 1.79 6.58
N TYR A 531 46.36 2.49 7.65
CA TYR A 531 47.51 3.39 7.62
C TYR A 531 48.77 2.62 7.17
N PRO A 532 49.57 3.16 6.23
CA PRO A 532 49.69 4.56 5.80
C PRO A 532 48.95 4.96 4.50
N ALA A 533 47.84 4.32 4.14
CA ALA A 533 47.14 4.68 2.89
C ALA A 533 46.64 6.14 2.87
N SER A 534 46.91 6.86 1.77
CA SER A 534 46.64 8.31 1.64
C SER A 534 45.16 8.69 1.58
N PHE A 535 44.26 7.72 1.44
CA PHE A 535 42.81 7.92 1.34
C PHE A 535 42.07 7.80 2.68
N ILE A 536 42.78 7.46 3.76
CA ILE A 536 42.19 7.26 5.10
C ILE A 536 41.68 8.57 5.67
N GLY A 537 40.56 8.49 6.37
CA GLY A 537 39.96 9.63 7.04
C GLY A 537 39.08 10.47 6.13
N PHE A 538 38.98 10.16 4.83
CA PHE A 538 38.19 10.92 3.87
C PHE A 538 37.13 10.04 3.19
N ASP A 539 35.93 10.58 2.98
CA ASP A 539 34.75 9.87 2.46
C ASP A 539 34.83 9.63 0.93
N ASN A 540 35.98 9.14 0.48
CA ASN A 540 36.21 8.74 -0.91
C ASN A 540 35.91 7.25 -1.11
N GLY A 541 35.59 6.89 -2.35
CA GLY A 541 35.34 5.50 -2.74
C GLY A 541 36.58 4.60 -2.80
N VAL A 542 37.78 5.15 -2.60
CA VAL A 542 39.04 4.43 -2.79
C VAL A 542 39.27 3.45 -1.63
N GLY A 543 39.66 2.22 -1.97
CA GLY A 543 39.89 1.16 -0.97
C GLY A 543 38.61 0.57 -0.36
N LEU A 544 37.42 1.08 -0.69
CA LEU A 544 36.16 0.57 -0.12
C LEU A 544 35.73 -0.80 -0.65
N GLY A 545 36.30 -1.27 -1.76
CA GLY A 545 35.95 -2.55 -2.39
C GLY A 545 36.05 -3.74 -1.43
N ALA A 546 37.06 -3.73 -0.55
CA ALA A 546 37.28 -4.79 0.45
C ALA A 546 36.24 -4.79 1.60
N TYR A 547 35.45 -3.72 1.72
CA TYR A 547 34.52 -3.48 2.83
C TYR A 547 33.06 -3.43 2.39
N ARG A 548 32.77 -3.64 1.09
CA ARG A 548 31.42 -3.70 0.55
C ARG A 548 30.85 -5.11 0.72
N GLY A 549 29.81 -5.26 1.53
CA GLY A 549 29.12 -6.52 1.78
C GLY A 549 28.34 -6.53 3.08
N THR A 550 27.72 -7.67 3.41
CA THR A 550 27.13 -7.86 4.74
C THR A 550 28.22 -7.99 5.79
N PHE A 551 28.19 -7.12 6.79
CA PHE A 551 29.23 -7.06 7.81
C PHE A 551 29.25 -8.33 8.68
N PHE A 552 28.06 -8.82 9.05
CA PHE A 552 27.90 -10.14 9.66
C PHE A 552 27.44 -11.13 8.60
N LYS A 553 28.19 -12.23 8.41
CA LYS A 553 27.69 -13.37 7.62
C LYS A 553 26.45 -13.90 8.32
N ARG A 554 25.28 -13.85 7.65
CA ARG A 554 24.07 -14.56 8.12
C ARG A 554 24.48 -16.03 8.28
N ARG A 555 24.49 -16.56 9.51
CA ARG A 555 24.52 -18.01 9.71
C ARG A 555 23.20 -18.51 9.13
N LEU A 556 23.28 -19.18 7.98
CA LEU A 556 22.17 -19.95 7.41
C LEU A 556 21.76 -21.06 8.37
#